data_AF-A0A8C2HN90-F1
#
_entry.id   AF-A0A8C2HN90-F1
#
_cell.length_a   1.000
_cell.length_b   1.000
_cell.length_c   1.000
_cell.angle_alpha   90.00
_cell.angle_beta   90.00
_cell.angle_gamma   90.00
#
_symmetry.space_group_name_H-M   'P 1'
#
loop_
_entity.id
_entity.type
_entity.pdbx_description
1 polymer ?
#
loop_
_entity_poly.entity_id
_entity_poly.type
_entity_poly.pdbx_seq_one_letter_code
_entity_poly.pdbx_strand_id
1 'polypeptide(L)'
;MFFLLKLFCSKVFMSRTLIDLEYCSHLFSLSLLPQLTIIFKNFQECVDQKMYHAETDELPAAFADGSKNGGDRHGANTLRIVEKVPGQHVEIQARYIGTTIVVRQVGRYLTFAVRMPEEVVNSVEDQDSQDLYLCLHGCPANQRIDFRTFRVRATESQVLSRGRPGAPINGFTYQSAMAKCKERLPVEDLYFQSCVFDLLSSGDINFTLAAYYAFEDV
;
A
#
# COMPACT_ATOMS: atom_id res chain seq x y z
N MET A 1 -14.92 -6.91 1.82
CA MET A 1 -14.23 -6.78 0.51
C MET A 1 -12.76 -6.49 0.79
N PHE A 2 -11.82 -7.27 0.24
CA PHE A 2 -10.38 -7.06 0.47
C PHE A 2 -9.86 -6.05 -0.56
N PHE A 3 -9.40 -4.89 -0.09
CA PHE A 3 -8.84 -3.88 -0.96
C PHE A 3 -7.33 -3.98 -0.89
N LEU A 4 -6.76 -4.70 -1.85
CA LEU A 4 -5.32 -4.68 -2.01
C LEU A 4 -4.90 -3.40 -2.72
N LEU A 5 -4.60 -2.38 -1.93
CA LEU A 5 -4.14 -1.10 -2.45
C LEU A 5 -2.62 -1.07 -2.61
N LYS A 6 -2.13 -1.70 -3.68
CA LYS A 6 -0.84 -1.28 -4.24
C LYS A 6 -1.09 0.00 -5.04
N LEU A 7 -0.75 1.14 -4.44
CA LEU A 7 -1.02 2.46 -5.01
C LEU A 7 -0.40 2.66 -6.37
N PHE A 8 -1.25 3.01 -7.32
CA PHE A 8 -0.97 4.10 -8.23
C PHE A 8 -1.85 5.30 -7.80
N CYS A 9 -1.19 6.34 -7.27
CA CYS A 9 -1.64 7.74 -7.20
C CYS A 9 -2.87 8.14 -6.34
N SER A 10 -2.59 8.51 -5.08
CA SER A 10 -3.15 9.55 -4.17
C SER A 10 -4.64 9.68 -3.79
N LYS A 11 -4.83 9.73 -2.45
CA LYS A 11 -6.04 9.89 -1.61
C LYS A 11 -7.03 8.73 -1.59
N VAL A 12 -7.29 8.21 -0.39
CA VAL A 12 -8.24 7.13 -0.11
C VAL A 12 -9.18 7.59 0.98
N PHE A 13 -10.35 8.05 0.58
CA PHE A 13 -11.42 8.34 1.52
C PHE A 13 -12.26 7.07 1.72
N MET A 14 -12.65 6.72 2.95
CA MET A 14 -13.57 5.60 3.20
C MET A 14 -14.48 5.93 4.39
N SER A 15 -15.65 6.51 4.10
CA SER A 15 -16.81 6.81 5.00
C SER A 15 -16.48 7.44 6.39
N ARG A 16 -15.74 6.74 7.27
CA ARG A 16 -15.38 7.15 8.64
C ARG A 16 -13.88 7.04 8.96
N THR A 17 -13.09 6.46 8.07
CA THR A 17 -11.62 6.45 8.14
C THR A 17 -11.10 7.11 6.87
N LEU A 18 -10.34 8.18 7.03
CA LEU A 18 -9.69 8.88 5.94
C LEU A 18 -8.25 8.39 5.90
N ILE A 19 -7.84 7.74 4.81
CA ILE A 19 -6.47 7.30 4.60
C ILE A 19 -5.86 8.25 3.57
N ASP A 20 -5.17 9.27 4.06
CA ASP A 20 -4.47 10.21 3.21
C ASP A 20 -3.11 9.62 2.83
N LEU A 21 -2.99 9.29 1.56
CA LEU A 21 -1.75 8.81 0.96
C LEU A 21 -1.15 9.96 0.17
N GLU A 22 -0.03 10.48 0.66
CA GLU A 22 0.74 11.50 -0.02
C GLU A 22 1.81 10.83 -0.89
N TYR A 23 1.72 11.07 -2.20
CA TYR A 23 2.64 10.53 -3.17
C TYR A 23 3.51 11.65 -3.73
N CYS A 24 4.83 11.47 -3.72
CA CYS A 24 5.77 12.38 -4.36
C CYS A 24 6.63 11.62 -5.36
N SER A 25 6.35 11.78 -6.67
CA SER A 25 7.44 11.79 -7.67
C SER A 25 6.96 12.33 -9.02
N HIS A 26 7.48 13.50 -9.36
CA HIS A 26 7.27 14.20 -10.64
C HIS A 26 8.20 13.68 -11.76
N LEU A 27 8.95 12.60 -11.52
CA LEU A 27 9.88 12.00 -12.49
C LEU A 27 10.03 10.49 -12.24
N PHE A 28 9.85 9.73 -13.31
CA PHE A 28 10.02 8.29 -13.44
C PHE A 28 8.93 7.38 -12.83
N SER A 29 8.66 6.32 -13.58
CA SER A 29 7.71 5.21 -13.44
C SER A 29 7.81 4.37 -12.15
N LEU A 30 8.23 4.97 -11.04
CA LEU A 30 8.36 4.32 -9.74
C LEU A 30 7.34 4.89 -8.77
N SER A 31 6.35 4.08 -8.43
CA SER A 31 5.41 4.42 -7.38
C SER A 31 6.01 3.99 -6.02
N LEU A 32 6.63 4.92 -5.30
CA LEU A 32 7.06 4.75 -3.91
C LEU A 32 6.15 5.50 -2.93
N LEU A 33 5.81 4.88 -1.79
CA LEU A 33 5.11 5.54 -0.67
C LEU A 33 6.13 6.07 0.34
N PRO A 34 6.51 7.36 0.27
CA PRO A 34 7.43 7.93 1.25
C PRO A 34 6.77 8.08 2.63
N GLN A 35 5.45 8.33 2.64
CA GLN A 35 4.67 8.67 3.82
C GLN A 35 3.25 8.11 3.72
N LEU A 36 2.68 7.76 4.87
CA LEU A 36 1.32 7.27 5.04
C LEU A 36 0.65 8.03 6.19
N THR A 37 -0.52 8.62 5.94
CA THR A 37 -1.36 9.22 6.97
C THR A 37 -2.71 8.52 7.03
N ILE A 38 -3.16 8.16 8.23
CA ILE A 38 -4.46 7.54 8.48
C ILE A 38 -5.17 8.35 9.56
N ILE A 39 -6.41 8.75 9.30
CA ILE A 39 -7.24 9.56 10.17
C ILE A 39 -8.50 8.75 10.51
N PHE A 40 -8.67 8.43 11.77
CA PHE A 40 -9.89 7.88 12.33
C PHE A 40 -10.78 9.03 12.78
N LYS A 41 -11.94 9.22 12.12
CA LYS A 41 -12.91 10.24 12.54
C LYS A 41 -13.53 9.86 13.88
N ASN A 42 -13.91 10.86 14.66
CA ASN A 42 -14.66 10.67 15.90
C ASN A 42 -15.94 9.86 15.64
N PHE A 43 -16.24 8.90 16.51
CA PHE A 43 -17.40 8.03 16.39
C PHE A 43 -18.20 8.00 17.69
N GLN A 44 -19.42 8.58 17.67
CA GLN A 44 -20.50 8.47 18.67
C GLN A 44 -20.02 8.24 20.12
N GLU A 45 -19.09 9.10 20.59
CA GLU A 45 -18.55 9.07 21.97
C GLU A 45 -17.69 7.84 22.34
N CYS A 46 -17.42 6.91 21.42
CA CYS A 46 -16.60 5.71 21.67
C CYS A 46 -15.09 5.95 21.50
N VAL A 47 -14.72 6.76 20.50
CA VAL A 47 -13.33 6.96 20.06
C VAL A 47 -13.14 8.41 19.65
N ASP A 48 -12.13 9.08 20.21
CA ASP A 48 -11.74 10.43 19.81
C ASP A 48 -11.09 10.40 18.41
N GLN A 49 -11.03 11.53 17.72
CA GLN A 49 -10.33 11.59 16.43
C GLN A 49 -8.85 11.25 16.62
N LYS A 50 -8.33 10.29 15.86
CA LYS A 50 -6.93 9.86 15.92
C LYS A 50 -6.26 9.97 14.57
N MET A 51 -5.01 10.42 14.57
CA MET A 51 -4.15 10.46 13.39
C MET A 51 -2.98 9.50 13.61
N TYR A 52 -2.78 8.60 12.68
CA TYR A 52 -1.57 7.80 12.54
C TYR A 52 -0.79 8.33 11.35
N HIS A 53 0.52 8.43 11.52
CA HIS A 53 1.42 8.92 10.49
C HIS A 53 2.69 8.09 10.54
N ALA A 54 3.16 7.67 9.38
CA ALA A 54 4.40 6.92 9.22
C ALA A 54 5.15 7.42 8.00
N GLU A 55 6.48 7.41 8.10
CA GLU A 55 7.39 7.72 7.01
C GLU A 55 8.35 6.56 6.80
N THR A 56 9.08 6.58 5.69
CA THR A 56 10.13 5.58 5.46
C THR A 56 11.16 5.65 6.58
N ASP A 57 11.54 4.50 7.15
CA ASP A 57 12.43 4.35 8.31
C ASP A 57 11.81 4.78 9.65
N GLU A 58 10.58 5.29 9.66
CA GLU A 58 9.85 5.71 10.85
C GLU A 58 8.45 5.10 10.90
N LEU A 59 8.36 3.90 11.49
CA LEU A 59 7.11 3.18 11.69
C LEU A 59 6.71 3.15 13.18
N PRO A 60 5.96 4.16 13.68
CA PRO A 60 5.66 4.29 15.10
C PRO A 60 4.60 3.28 15.57
N ALA A 61 4.75 2.80 16.81
CA ALA A 61 3.75 1.97 17.49
C ALA A 61 2.71 2.81 18.27
N ALA A 62 2.40 4.02 17.80
CA ALA A 62 1.54 5.00 18.45
C ALA A 62 0.90 5.96 17.43
N PHE A 63 -0.18 6.61 17.83
CA PHE A 63 -0.79 7.72 17.12
C PHE A 63 0.10 8.97 17.24
N ALA A 64 -0.17 9.99 16.42
CA ALA A 64 0.61 11.24 16.38
C ALA A 64 0.62 11.99 17.72
N ASP A 65 -0.37 11.76 18.58
CA ASP A 65 -0.45 12.30 19.95
C ASP A 65 0.30 11.43 21.00
N GLY A 66 1.00 10.38 20.57
CA GLY A 66 1.71 9.43 21.42
C GLY A 66 0.84 8.34 22.05
N SER A 67 -0.48 8.39 21.87
CA SER A 67 -1.39 7.38 22.42
C SER A 67 -1.34 6.08 21.62
N LYS A 68 -1.71 4.95 22.24
CA LYS A 68 -1.79 3.62 21.58
C LYS A 68 -3.21 3.14 21.36
N ASN A 69 -4.21 3.92 21.78
CA ASN A 69 -5.62 3.57 21.77
C ASN A 69 -6.51 4.78 21.36
N GLY A 70 -7.81 4.54 21.29
CA GLY A 70 -8.81 5.54 20.87
C GLY A 70 -9.11 6.67 21.87
N GLY A 71 -8.34 6.85 22.93
CA GLY A 71 -8.56 7.86 23.98
C GLY A 71 -8.79 7.25 25.37
N ASP A 72 -9.51 7.95 26.25
CA ASP A 72 -9.79 7.51 27.63
C ASP A 72 -11.25 7.10 27.86
N ARG A 73 -12.08 7.16 26.80
CA ARG A 73 -13.52 6.88 26.88
C ARG A 73 -13.83 5.39 27.05
N HIS A 74 -15.06 5.09 27.47
CA HIS A 74 -15.58 3.72 27.42
C HIS A 74 -15.62 3.26 25.96
N GLY A 75 -14.72 2.36 25.59
CA GLY A 75 -14.54 1.95 24.19
C GLY A 75 -13.19 2.33 23.58
N ALA A 76 -12.29 3.01 24.31
CA ALA A 76 -10.94 3.36 23.84
C ALA A 76 -10.16 2.18 23.26
N ASN A 77 -10.31 0.98 23.84
CA ASN A 77 -9.65 -0.24 23.37
C ASN A 77 -10.21 -0.80 22.05
N THR A 78 -11.29 -0.23 21.52
CA THR A 78 -11.85 -0.61 20.22
C THR A 78 -11.07 -0.03 19.05
N LEU A 79 -10.26 1.01 19.27
CA LEU A 79 -9.23 1.47 18.34
C LEU A 79 -7.88 1.31 19.02
N ARG A 80 -6.95 0.55 18.44
CA ARG A 80 -5.61 0.37 19.03
C ARG A 80 -4.54 0.09 17.99
N ILE A 81 -3.30 0.44 18.33
CA ILE A 81 -2.11 0.09 17.53
C ILE A 81 -1.39 -1.06 18.23
N VAL A 82 -1.04 -2.08 17.44
CA VAL A 82 -0.31 -3.26 17.88
C VAL A 82 0.96 -3.39 17.05
N GLU A 83 2.10 -3.21 17.69
CA GLU A 83 3.40 -3.49 17.07
C GLU A 83 3.63 -5.00 17.02
N LYS A 84 3.86 -5.53 15.82
CA LYS A 84 4.15 -6.95 15.59
C LYS A 84 5.64 -7.19 15.46
N VAL A 85 6.31 -6.30 14.73
CA VAL A 85 7.77 -6.29 14.57
C VAL A 85 8.24 -4.86 14.76
N PRO A 86 9.14 -4.60 15.73
CA PRO A 86 9.60 -3.25 16.04
C PRO A 86 10.12 -2.51 14.81
N GLY A 87 9.54 -1.33 14.55
CA GLY A 87 9.91 -0.46 13.42
C GLY A 87 9.68 -1.05 12.02
N GLN A 88 9.02 -2.21 11.89
CA GLN A 88 8.81 -2.88 10.60
C GLN A 88 7.39 -3.33 10.33
N HIS A 89 6.58 -3.63 11.37
CA HIS A 89 5.22 -4.11 11.18
C HIS A 89 4.33 -3.65 12.33
N VAL A 90 3.32 -2.86 12.01
CA VAL A 90 2.25 -2.46 12.93
C VAL A 90 0.87 -2.81 12.36
N GLU A 91 -0.04 -3.17 13.25
CA GLU A 91 -1.46 -3.35 12.95
C GLU A 91 -2.29 -2.32 13.70
N ILE A 92 -3.12 -1.58 12.99
CA ILE A 92 -4.11 -0.67 13.55
C ILE A 92 -5.47 -1.36 13.51
N GLN A 93 -6.01 -1.68 14.69
CA GLN A 93 -7.25 -2.42 14.85
C GLN A 93 -8.38 -1.46 15.24
N ALA A 94 -9.24 -1.13 14.31
CA ALA A 94 -10.45 -0.31 14.49
C ALA A 94 -11.68 -1.20 14.59
N ARG A 95 -11.78 -1.93 15.69
CA ARG A 95 -12.84 -2.93 15.97
C ARG A 95 -14.25 -2.34 15.97
N TYR A 96 -14.40 -1.07 16.35
CA TYR A 96 -15.70 -0.39 16.36
C TYR A 96 -16.35 -0.27 14.98
N ILE A 97 -15.55 -0.35 13.90
CA ILE A 97 -15.99 -0.38 12.50
C ILE A 97 -15.54 -1.66 11.78
N GLY A 98 -15.10 -2.68 12.52
CA GLY A 98 -14.65 -3.95 11.94
C GLY A 98 -13.43 -3.84 11.01
N THR A 99 -12.65 -2.77 11.10
CA THR A 99 -11.53 -2.48 10.18
C THR A 99 -10.20 -2.86 10.79
N THR A 100 -9.31 -3.44 9.99
CA THR A 100 -7.90 -3.66 10.34
C THR A 100 -7.01 -3.09 9.24
N ILE A 101 -6.02 -2.30 9.63
CA ILE A 101 -5.01 -1.74 8.73
C ILE A 101 -3.66 -2.31 9.13
N VAL A 102 -2.97 -2.93 8.19
CA VAL A 102 -1.60 -3.43 8.35
C VAL A 102 -0.66 -2.44 7.70
N VAL A 103 0.41 -2.03 8.37
CA VAL A 103 1.47 -1.19 7.79
C VAL A 103 2.80 -1.89 8.02
N ARG A 104 3.57 -2.07 6.94
CA ARG A 104 4.87 -2.72 6.96
C ARG A 104 5.92 -1.91 6.21
N GLN A 105 7.12 -1.85 6.77
CA GLN A 105 8.30 -1.37 6.07
C GLN A 105 9.05 -2.56 5.44
N VAL A 106 9.27 -2.50 4.13
CA VAL A 106 10.00 -3.50 3.36
C VAL A 106 11.14 -2.82 2.62
N GLY A 107 12.37 -3.01 3.11
CA GLY A 107 13.52 -2.25 2.63
C GLY A 107 13.29 -0.76 2.88
N ARG A 108 13.19 0.03 1.81
CA ARG A 108 13.00 1.49 1.84
C ARG A 108 11.58 1.90 1.48
N TYR A 109 10.62 0.98 1.58
CA TYR A 109 9.26 1.19 1.10
C TYR A 109 8.26 0.92 2.21
N LEU A 110 7.30 1.82 2.36
CA LEU A 110 6.10 1.55 3.14
C LEU A 110 5.09 0.79 2.28
N THR A 111 4.48 -0.23 2.89
CA THR A 111 3.39 -1.02 2.33
C THR A 111 2.25 -1.03 3.33
N PHE A 112 1.01 -1.11 2.84
CA PHE A 112 -0.14 -1.20 3.72
C PHE A 112 -1.25 -2.05 3.08
N ALA A 113 -2.08 -2.63 3.94
CA ALA A 113 -3.25 -3.40 3.54
C ALA A 113 -4.43 -3.00 4.43
N VAL A 114 -5.64 -2.96 3.86
CA VAL A 114 -6.86 -2.57 4.57
C VAL A 114 -7.92 -3.65 4.41
N ARG A 115 -8.37 -4.19 5.55
CA ARG A 115 -9.51 -5.09 5.62
C ARG A 115 -10.68 -4.35 6.27
N MET A 116 -11.77 -4.20 5.53
CA MET A 116 -12.97 -3.47 5.97
C MET A 116 -14.26 -4.21 5.57
N PRO A 117 -15.31 -4.18 6.41
CA PRO A 117 -16.63 -4.70 6.06
C PRO A 117 -17.26 -3.92 4.90
N GLU A 118 -18.03 -4.59 4.05
CA GLU A 118 -18.64 -3.96 2.88
C GLU A 118 -19.66 -2.87 3.26
N GLU A 119 -20.35 -3.05 4.38
CA GLU A 119 -21.35 -2.10 4.87
C GLU A 119 -20.71 -0.76 5.26
N VAL A 120 -19.49 -0.80 5.81
CA VAL A 120 -18.72 0.41 6.20
C VAL A 120 -18.14 1.09 4.96
N VAL A 121 -17.77 0.30 3.96
CA VAL A 121 -17.25 0.76 2.67
C VAL A 121 -18.34 1.46 1.87
N ASN A 122 -19.57 0.93 1.90
CA ASN A 122 -20.71 1.45 1.15
C ASN A 122 -21.48 2.55 1.91
N SER A 123 -21.22 2.74 3.21
CA SER A 123 -21.81 3.83 4.00
C SER A 123 -21.18 5.20 3.73
N VAL A 124 -20.55 5.41 2.58
CA VAL A 124 -20.05 6.74 2.20
C VAL A 124 -21.26 7.65 1.94
N GLU A 125 -21.67 8.36 2.98
CA GLU A 125 -22.51 9.53 2.82
C GLU A 125 -21.62 10.59 2.15
N ASP A 126 -21.78 10.79 0.84
CA ASP A 126 -22.02 12.12 0.27
C ASP A 126 -22.14 12.05 -1.25
N GLN A 127 -23.35 12.36 -1.71
CA GLN A 127 -23.83 12.38 -3.09
C GLN A 127 -23.24 13.53 -3.94
N ASP A 128 -22.24 14.28 -3.44
CA ASP A 128 -21.79 15.54 -4.07
C ASP A 128 -20.29 15.89 -3.93
N SER A 129 -19.44 15.02 -3.36
CA SER A 129 -18.00 15.30 -3.26
C SER A 129 -17.24 14.81 -4.50
N GLN A 130 -16.49 15.70 -5.16
CA GLN A 130 -15.53 15.37 -6.24
C GLN A 130 -14.30 14.62 -5.71
N ASP A 131 -14.42 13.91 -4.60
CA ASP A 131 -13.31 13.25 -3.92
C ASP A 131 -12.98 11.92 -4.63
N LEU A 132 -11.67 11.66 -4.81
CA LEU A 132 -11.19 10.46 -5.48
C LEU A 132 -11.08 9.30 -4.48
N TYR A 133 -11.89 8.26 -4.67
CA TYR A 133 -11.92 7.08 -3.81
C TYR A 133 -11.22 5.88 -4.47
N LEU A 134 -9.88 5.79 -4.37
CA LEU A 134 -9.12 4.75 -5.09
C LEU A 134 -9.39 3.32 -4.62
N CYS A 135 -9.64 3.09 -3.33
CA CYS A 135 -10.07 1.76 -2.86
C CYS A 135 -11.35 1.32 -3.55
N LEU A 136 -12.31 2.24 -3.74
CA LEU A 136 -13.61 1.93 -4.30
C LEU A 136 -13.58 1.82 -5.83
N HIS A 137 -12.92 2.77 -6.49
CA HIS A 137 -13.04 2.96 -7.95
C HIS A 137 -11.76 2.63 -8.71
N GLY A 138 -10.68 2.32 -8.01
CA GLY A 138 -9.35 2.16 -8.59
C GLY A 138 -8.80 3.47 -9.15
N CYS A 139 -7.66 3.36 -9.83
CA CYS A 139 -6.98 4.50 -10.42
C CYS A 139 -7.74 5.03 -11.65
N PRO A 140 -7.80 6.36 -11.86
CA PRO A 140 -8.23 6.99 -13.11
C PRO A 140 -7.52 6.41 -14.34
N ALA A 141 -8.21 6.36 -15.48
CA ALA A 141 -7.71 5.70 -16.70
C ALA A 141 -6.36 6.25 -17.20
N ASN A 142 -6.13 7.56 -17.05
CA ASN A 142 -4.88 8.23 -17.42
C ASN A 142 -3.69 7.90 -16.50
N GLN A 143 -3.94 7.29 -15.35
CA GLN A 143 -2.92 6.86 -14.40
C GLN A 143 -2.70 5.34 -14.42
N ARG A 144 -3.45 4.60 -15.25
CA ARG A 144 -3.29 3.16 -15.41
C ARG A 144 -2.11 2.85 -16.34
N ILE A 145 -1.28 1.91 -15.94
CA ILE A 145 -0.17 1.42 -16.76
C ILE A 145 -0.63 0.17 -17.54
N ASP A 146 -0.50 0.19 -18.86
CA ASP A 146 -0.69 -1.01 -19.67
C ASP A 146 0.51 -1.95 -19.54
N PHE A 147 0.31 -3.02 -18.78
CA PHE A 147 1.32 -4.04 -18.53
C PHE A 147 1.82 -4.72 -19.81
N ARG A 148 1.00 -4.87 -20.85
CA ARG A 148 1.44 -5.48 -22.13
C ARG A 148 2.44 -4.58 -22.83
N THR A 149 2.12 -3.30 -22.94
CA THR A 149 3.00 -2.29 -23.55
C THR A 149 4.29 -2.15 -22.74
N PHE A 150 4.21 -2.18 -21.40
CA PHE A 150 5.40 -2.15 -20.54
C PHE A 150 6.30 -3.37 -20.74
N ARG A 151 5.73 -4.58 -20.83
CA ARG A 151 6.47 -5.81 -21.08
C ARG A 151 7.22 -5.79 -22.41
N VAL A 152 6.59 -5.28 -23.47
CA VAL A 152 7.24 -5.13 -24.79
C VAL A 152 8.42 -4.16 -24.68
N ARG A 153 8.25 -3.00 -24.05
CA ARG A 153 9.33 -2.03 -23.86
C ARG A 153 10.48 -2.56 -23.00
N ALA A 154 10.19 -3.30 -21.94
CA ALA A 154 11.19 -3.92 -21.07
C ALA A 154 12.02 -4.97 -21.82
N THR A 155 11.41 -5.71 -22.76
CA THR A 155 12.13 -6.67 -23.61
C THR A 155 12.97 -5.98 -24.70
N GLU A 156 12.46 -4.92 -25.34
CA GLU A 156 13.17 -4.15 -26.37
C GLU A 156 14.39 -3.38 -25.81
N SER A 157 14.24 -2.73 -24.65
CA SER A 157 15.33 -2.00 -23.98
C SER A 157 16.48 -2.91 -23.54
N GLN A 158 16.20 -4.19 -23.27
CA GLN A 158 17.22 -5.21 -23.00
C GLN A 158 17.97 -5.66 -24.25
N VAL A 159 17.31 -5.68 -25.43
CA VAL A 159 17.98 -5.99 -26.71
C VAL A 159 18.96 -4.89 -27.09
N LEU A 160 18.60 -3.62 -26.86
CA LEU A 160 19.47 -2.46 -27.13
C LEU A 160 20.64 -2.33 -26.13
N SER A 161 20.45 -2.76 -24.87
CA SER A 161 21.47 -2.68 -23.82
C SER A 161 22.54 -3.77 -23.92
N ARG A 162 22.28 -4.87 -24.65
CA ARG A 162 23.26 -5.96 -24.91
C ARG A 162 24.41 -5.57 -25.84
N GLY A 163 24.40 -4.37 -26.42
CA GLY A 163 25.44 -3.87 -27.34
C GLY A 163 26.45 -2.87 -26.75
N ARG A 164 26.33 -2.46 -25.48
CA ARG A 164 27.24 -1.49 -24.85
C ARG A 164 27.99 -2.10 -23.65
N PRO A 165 29.32 -2.25 -23.71
CA PRO A 165 30.10 -2.63 -22.54
C PRO A 165 30.07 -1.46 -21.53
N GLY A 166 29.46 -1.66 -20.37
CA GLY A 166 29.46 -0.67 -19.26
C GLY A 166 28.10 -0.10 -18.84
N ALA A 167 26.97 -0.61 -19.34
CA ALA A 167 25.66 -0.27 -18.77
C ALA A 167 25.42 -1.06 -17.45
N PRO A 168 24.80 -0.46 -16.41
CA PRO A 168 24.65 -1.11 -15.11
C PRO A 168 23.83 -2.41 -15.23
N ILE A 169 24.36 -3.49 -14.68
CA ILE A 169 23.88 -4.89 -14.75
C ILE A 169 22.69 -5.12 -13.78
N ASN A 170 21.94 -4.09 -13.42
CA ASN A 170 20.99 -4.15 -12.28
C ASN A 170 19.53 -4.08 -12.73
N GLY A 171 19.14 -4.86 -13.75
CA GLY A 171 17.76 -4.92 -14.22
C GLY A 171 17.28 -6.35 -14.38
N PHE A 172 16.06 -6.65 -13.90
CA PHE A 172 15.44 -7.97 -14.12
C PHE A 172 14.97 -8.11 -15.58
N THR A 173 15.12 -9.30 -16.16
CA THR A 173 14.40 -9.72 -17.37
C THR A 173 12.99 -10.20 -16.99
N TYR A 174 12.05 -10.23 -17.93
CA TYR A 174 10.70 -10.76 -17.65
C TYR A 174 10.77 -12.18 -17.09
N GLN A 175 11.60 -13.05 -17.67
CA GLN A 175 11.76 -14.43 -17.22
C GLN A 175 12.41 -14.51 -15.83
N SER A 176 13.45 -13.73 -15.56
CA SER A 176 14.12 -13.73 -14.25
C SER A 176 13.25 -13.09 -13.16
N ALA A 177 12.47 -12.06 -13.48
CA ALA A 177 11.48 -11.48 -12.58
C ALA A 177 10.40 -12.51 -12.22
N MET A 178 9.83 -13.19 -13.22
CA MET A 178 8.86 -14.27 -12.99
C MET A 178 9.42 -15.38 -12.10
N ALA A 179 10.61 -15.90 -12.44
CA ALA A 179 11.26 -16.94 -11.65
C ALA A 179 11.44 -16.48 -10.19
N LYS A 180 11.87 -15.23 -9.99
CA LYS A 180 12.09 -14.69 -8.65
C LYS A 180 10.80 -14.52 -7.84
N CYS A 181 9.74 -14.03 -8.47
CA CYS A 181 8.43 -13.92 -7.83
C CYS A 181 7.83 -15.30 -7.49
N LYS A 182 8.06 -16.33 -8.31
CA LYS A 182 7.57 -17.70 -8.08
C LYS A 182 8.17 -18.36 -6.83
N GLU A 183 9.31 -17.89 -6.35
CA GLU A 183 9.92 -18.44 -5.13
C GLU A 183 9.07 -18.21 -3.87
N ARG A 184 8.24 -17.15 -3.86
CA ARG A 184 7.42 -16.76 -2.70
C ARG A 184 5.92 -16.76 -3.00
N LEU A 185 5.52 -16.54 -4.25
CA LEU A 185 4.13 -16.47 -4.67
C LEU A 185 3.81 -17.70 -5.53
N PRO A 186 3.09 -18.71 -4.98
CA PRO A 186 2.85 -19.97 -5.67
C PRO A 186 1.79 -19.87 -6.78
N VAL A 187 0.91 -18.87 -6.72
CA VAL A 187 -0.17 -18.63 -7.68
C VAL A 187 0.17 -17.44 -8.56
N GLU A 188 -0.03 -17.55 -9.88
CA GLU A 188 0.18 -16.46 -10.83
C GLU A 188 -0.99 -15.45 -10.84
N ASP A 189 -1.40 -15.00 -9.66
CA ASP A 189 -2.51 -14.06 -9.45
C ASP A 189 -2.06 -12.59 -9.55
N LEU A 190 -2.91 -11.67 -9.07
CA LEU A 190 -2.62 -10.24 -9.05
C LEU A 190 -1.34 -9.89 -8.28
N TYR A 191 -1.05 -10.57 -7.17
CA TYR A 191 0.16 -10.34 -6.36
C TYR A 191 1.41 -10.72 -7.14
N PHE A 192 1.33 -11.86 -7.84
CA PHE A 192 2.42 -12.33 -8.69
C PHE A 192 2.68 -11.37 -9.86
N GLN A 193 1.65 -10.97 -10.59
CA GLN A 193 1.82 -10.03 -11.70
C GLN A 193 2.35 -8.68 -11.24
N SER A 194 1.90 -8.20 -10.07
CA SER A 194 2.43 -6.99 -9.46
C SER A 194 3.89 -7.14 -9.05
N CYS A 195 4.29 -8.26 -8.44
CA CYS A 195 5.69 -8.54 -8.13
C CYS A 195 6.56 -8.47 -9.39
N VAL A 196 6.13 -9.11 -10.48
CA VAL A 196 6.88 -9.11 -11.75
C VAL A 196 7.00 -7.70 -12.30
N PHE A 197 5.91 -6.91 -12.28
CA PHE A 197 5.94 -5.52 -12.68
C PHE A 197 6.94 -4.69 -11.86
N ASP A 198 6.86 -4.78 -10.53
CA ASP A 198 7.67 -4.01 -9.59
C ASP A 198 9.17 -4.35 -9.76
N LEU A 199 9.52 -5.63 -9.96
CA LEU A 199 10.89 -6.05 -10.24
C LEU A 199 11.43 -5.48 -11.57
N LEU A 200 10.59 -5.44 -12.60
CA LEU A 200 10.97 -4.95 -13.92
C LEU A 200 11.12 -3.42 -13.96
N SER A 201 10.31 -2.70 -13.18
CA SER A 201 10.32 -1.23 -13.14
C SER A 201 11.39 -0.69 -12.20
N SER A 202 11.63 -1.35 -11.07
CA SER A 202 12.56 -0.87 -10.04
C SER A 202 13.93 -1.54 -10.05
N GLY A 203 14.01 -2.81 -10.47
CA GLY A 203 15.20 -3.62 -10.26
C GLY A 203 15.42 -4.06 -8.81
N ASP A 204 14.54 -3.71 -7.86
CA ASP A 204 14.70 -4.03 -6.44
C ASP A 204 14.00 -5.35 -6.06
N ILE A 205 14.80 -6.32 -5.63
CA ILE A 205 14.34 -7.63 -5.15
C ILE A 205 13.38 -7.56 -3.96
N ASN A 206 13.42 -6.49 -3.16
CA ASN A 206 12.57 -6.31 -1.98
C ASN A 206 11.07 -6.30 -2.33
N PHE A 207 10.72 -5.98 -3.57
CA PHE A 207 9.33 -6.06 -4.04
C PHE A 207 8.77 -7.49 -4.07
N THR A 208 9.62 -8.52 -4.09
CA THR A 208 9.18 -9.91 -3.90
C THR A 208 8.61 -10.13 -2.51
N LEU A 209 9.24 -9.54 -1.49
CA LEU A 209 8.80 -9.63 -0.12
C LEU A 209 7.56 -8.77 0.13
N ALA A 210 7.52 -7.56 -0.45
CA ALA A 210 6.34 -6.70 -0.40
C ALA A 210 5.10 -7.37 -1.00
N ALA A 211 5.25 -8.06 -2.14
CA ALA A 211 4.15 -8.79 -2.77
C ALA A 211 3.73 -10.03 -1.97
N TYR A 212 4.68 -10.74 -1.36
CA TYR A 212 4.39 -11.87 -0.46
C TYR A 212 3.59 -11.42 0.78
N TYR A 213 4.01 -10.34 1.43
CA TYR A 213 3.31 -9.78 2.58
C TYR A 213 1.90 -9.30 2.24
N ALA A 214 1.75 -8.64 1.09
CA ALA A 214 0.45 -8.27 0.56
C ALA A 214 -0.47 -9.49 0.34
N PHE A 215 0.07 -10.62 -0.10
CA PHE A 215 -0.67 -11.87 -0.26
C PHE A 215 -1.07 -12.49 1.09
N GLU A 216 -0.21 -12.43 2.12
CA GLU A 216 -0.53 -12.94 3.46
C GLU A 216 -1.57 -12.10 4.22
N ASP A 217 -1.72 -10.82 3.89
CA ASP A 217 -2.63 -9.89 4.58
C ASP A 217 -4.11 -10.04 4.13
N VAL A 218 -4.40 -10.97 3.22
CA VAL A 218 -5.74 -11.30 2.68
C VAL A 218 -6.28 -12.60 3.24
#